data_AF-A0A2P2C1B9-F1
#
_entry.id   AF-A0A2P2C1B9-F1
#
_cell.length_a   1.000
_cell.length_b   1.000
_cell.length_c   1.000
_cell.angle_alpha   90.00
_cell.angle_beta   90.00
_cell.angle_gamma   90.00
#
_symmetry.space_group_name_H-M   'P 1'
#
loop_
_entity.id
_entity.type
_entity.pdbx_description
1 polymer ?
#
loop_
_entity_poly.entity_id
_entity_poly.type
_entity_poly.pdbx_seq_one_letter_code
_entity_poly.pdbx_strand_id
1 'polypeptide(L)'
;MVLRGVASPSSPWSLPRRALVIGVLGVVAMAAVLVLNLADRAGAGAAERCSRFTADSADRADQVAGRGRRIVVIGDSWSVGLGLERPEGSWPSRLSGAVRVAGFSGSGFSAHASTCGPVSFADRATAALRGGADLVVIEGGLNDVDQTDAEIQAGFVSLARSLEGERVLVVGPASAPARGAAVSRVDALLAKLAVRHHFSYLRTTGLALPYLDDRLHLTQAGHQQFGDFVAAQIAARAL
;
A
#
# COMPACT_ATOMS: atom_id res chain seq x y z
N MET A 1 -68.58 19.28 59.91
CA MET A 1 -68.68 18.47 58.67
C MET A 1 -68.13 19.32 57.53
N VAL A 2 -67.18 18.77 56.75
CA VAL A 2 -66.80 19.17 55.36
C VAL A 2 -65.95 20.46 55.22
N LEU A 3 -64.79 20.53 54.55
CA LEU A 3 -63.86 19.56 53.93
C LEU A 3 -62.45 20.22 53.92
N ARG A 4 -61.42 19.44 54.27
CA ARG A 4 -60.01 19.78 54.03
C ARG A 4 -59.72 19.79 52.53
N GLY A 5 -58.81 20.68 52.13
CA GLY A 5 -58.47 20.97 50.74
C GLY A 5 -57.78 19.84 49.97
N VAL A 6 -57.73 20.06 48.66
CA VAL A 6 -56.83 19.36 47.73
C VAL A 6 -56.21 20.45 46.85
N ALA A 7 -54.96 20.81 47.13
CA ALA A 7 -54.14 21.58 46.21
C ALA A 7 -53.61 20.61 45.15
N SER A 8 -53.91 20.89 43.88
CA SER A 8 -53.40 20.12 42.74
C SER A 8 -51.88 20.30 42.60
N PRO A 9 -51.11 19.24 42.28
CA PRO A 9 -49.69 19.40 41.96
C PRO A 9 -49.56 20.05 40.57
N SER A 10 -48.96 21.24 40.53
CA SER A 10 -48.51 21.88 39.29
C SER A 10 -47.41 21.04 38.64
N SER A 11 -47.67 20.57 37.41
CA SER A 11 -46.72 19.80 36.59
C SER A 11 -45.49 20.66 36.22
N PRO A 12 -44.26 20.32 36.65
CA PRO A 12 -43.13 21.25 36.53
C PRO A 12 -42.33 21.16 35.22
N TRP A 13 -42.80 20.52 34.15
CA TRP A 13 -41.94 20.19 33.00
C TRP A 13 -42.66 20.27 31.65
N SER A 14 -43.12 21.45 31.25
CA SER A 14 -43.38 21.77 29.84
C SER A 14 -42.33 22.77 29.35
N LEU A 15 -41.15 22.26 28.97
CA LEU A 15 -40.24 23.05 28.15
C LEU A 15 -41.01 23.51 26.91
N PRO A 16 -41.02 24.81 26.58
CA PRO A 16 -41.72 25.28 25.39
C PRO A 16 -41.13 24.54 24.19
N ARG A 17 -41.98 23.95 23.34
CA ARG A 17 -41.57 23.19 22.13
C ARG A 17 -40.45 23.87 21.34
N ARG A 18 -40.43 25.21 21.33
CA ARG A 18 -39.39 26.05 20.72
C ARG A 18 -38.00 25.86 21.34
N ALA A 19 -37.89 25.76 22.66
CA ALA A 19 -36.61 25.50 23.35
C ALA A 19 -36.06 24.09 23.03
N LEU A 20 -36.95 23.09 22.91
CA LEU A 20 -36.55 21.74 22.52
C LEU A 20 -36.06 21.68 21.07
N VAL A 21 -36.76 22.36 20.15
CA VAL A 21 -36.35 22.46 18.73
C VAL A 21 -35.02 23.19 18.58
N ILE A 22 -34.81 24.30 19.30
CA ILE A 22 -33.54 25.04 19.28
C ILE A 22 -32.40 24.18 19.83
N GLY A 23 -32.65 23.45 20.93
CA GLY A 23 -31.66 22.54 21.51
C GLY A 23 -31.25 21.42 20.54
N VAL A 24 -32.21 20.78 19.88
CA VAL A 24 -31.94 19.73 18.88
C VAL A 24 -31.18 20.29 17.68
N LEU A 25 -31.56 21.46 17.15
CA LEU A 25 -30.84 22.09 16.04
C LEU A 25 -29.41 22.46 16.43
N GLY A 26 -29.18 22.93 17.67
CA GLY A 26 -27.83 23.21 18.18
C GLY A 26 -26.96 21.94 18.26
N VAL A 27 -27.52 20.83 18.75
CA VAL A 27 -26.80 19.54 18.80
C VAL A 27 -26.49 19.01 17.41
N VAL A 28 -27.44 19.08 16.47
CA VAL A 28 -27.22 18.65 15.08
C VAL A 28 -26.16 19.52 14.39
N ALA A 29 -26.19 20.84 14.60
CA ALA A 29 -25.19 21.75 14.05
C ALA A 29 -23.79 21.48 14.62
N MET A 30 -23.67 21.26 15.93
CA MET A 30 -22.37 20.87 16.53
C MET A 30 -21.88 19.52 16.02
N ALA A 31 -22.76 18.53 15.89
CA ALA A 31 -22.40 17.22 15.34
C ALA A 31 -21.93 17.34 13.89
N ALA A 32 -22.61 18.15 13.06
CA ALA A 32 -22.20 18.42 11.69
C ALA A 32 -20.82 19.11 11.62
N VAL A 33 -20.60 20.14 12.44
CA VAL A 33 -19.30 20.84 12.53
C VAL A 33 -18.19 19.88 12.98
N LEU A 34 -18.45 19.01 13.96
CA LEU A 34 -17.48 18.01 14.42
C LEU A 34 -17.14 16.99 13.32
N VAL A 35 -18.15 16.48 12.61
CA VAL A 35 -17.95 15.54 11.48
C VAL A 35 -17.14 16.19 10.37
N LEU A 36 -17.43 17.45 10.01
CA LEU A 36 -16.67 18.20 9.01
C LEU A 36 -15.21 18.42 9.44
N ASN A 37 -14.96 18.81 10.70
CA ASN A 37 -13.60 18.99 11.21
C ASN A 37 -12.80 17.68 11.25
N LEU A 38 -13.43 16.55 11.58
CA LEU A 38 -12.77 15.24 11.57
C LEU A 38 -12.45 14.78 10.14
N ALA A 39 -13.37 15.02 9.19
CA ALA A 39 -13.14 14.72 7.78
C ALA A 39 -11.99 15.56 7.19
N ASP A 40 -11.94 16.86 7.49
CA ASP A 40 -10.87 17.76 7.02
C ASP A 40 -9.50 17.35 7.57
N ARG A 41 -9.41 17.01 8.86
CA ARG A 41 -8.15 16.55 9.46
C ARG A 41 -7.69 15.20 8.91
N ALA A 42 -8.62 14.28 8.67
CA ALA A 42 -8.31 12.99 8.04
C ALA A 42 -7.84 13.18 6.58
N GLY A 43 -8.48 14.09 5.84
CA GLY A 43 -8.09 14.46 4.48
C GLY A 43 -6.72 15.12 4.40
N ALA A 44 -6.42 16.08 5.30
CA ALA A 44 -5.12 16.73 5.39
C ALA A 44 -3.99 15.74 5.69
N GLY A 45 -4.21 14.82 6.63
CA GLY A 45 -3.23 13.77 6.96
C GLY A 45 -3.00 12.76 5.82
N ALA A 46 -4.04 12.45 5.04
CA ALA A 46 -3.92 11.61 3.86
C ALA A 46 -3.13 12.30 2.74
N ALA A 47 -3.44 13.58 2.47
CA ALA A 47 -2.75 14.37 1.46
C ALA A 47 -1.26 14.55 1.79
N GLU A 48 -0.92 14.87 3.04
CA GLU A 48 0.48 14.99 3.48
C GLU A 48 1.23 13.66 3.33
N ARG A 49 0.63 12.55 3.75
CA ARG A 49 1.21 11.21 3.59
C ARG A 49 1.49 10.89 2.12
N CYS A 50 0.54 11.16 1.23
CA CYS A 50 0.72 10.91 -0.19
C CYS A 50 1.80 11.81 -0.81
N SER A 51 1.86 13.08 -0.42
CA SER A 51 2.93 13.98 -0.83
C SER A 51 4.30 13.47 -0.41
N ARG A 52 4.42 12.92 0.81
CA ARG A 52 5.66 12.31 1.30
C ARG A 52 6.04 11.08 0.49
N PHE A 53 5.10 10.17 0.23
CA PHE A 53 5.36 8.99 -0.59
C PHE A 53 5.74 9.33 -2.03
N THR A 54 5.18 10.40 -2.60
CA THR A 54 5.61 10.92 -3.90
C THR A 54 7.05 11.42 -3.87
N ALA A 55 7.45 12.16 -2.84
CA ALA A 55 8.83 12.62 -2.68
C ALA A 55 9.79 11.44 -2.50
N ASP A 56 9.50 10.51 -1.58
CA ASP A 56 10.31 9.31 -1.34
C ASP A 56 10.46 8.45 -2.61
N SER A 57 9.38 8.35 -3.40
CA SER A 57 9.38 7.64 -4.69
C SER A 57 10.32 8.28 -5.70
N ALA A 58 10.28 9.61 -5.83
CA ALA A 58 11.15 10.36 -6.74
C ALA A 58 12.62 10.26 -6.30
N ASP A 59 12.90 10.53 -5.03
CA ASP A 59 14.25 10.44 -4.46
C ASP A 59 14.85 9.05 -4.64
N ARG A 60 14.02 7.99 -4.49
CA ARG A 60 14.48 6.62 -4.68
C ARG A 60 14.74 6.28 -6.14
N ALA A 61 13.95 6.82 -7.07
CA ALA A 61 14.08 6.58 -8.50
C ALA A 61 15.34 7.24 -9.10
N ASP A 62 15.78 8.35 -8.53
CA ASP A 62 17.01 9.04 -8.94
C ASP A 62 18.29 8.32 -8.50
N GLN A 63 18.17 7.36 -7.57
CA GLN A 63 19.29 6.58 -7.07
C GLN A 63 19.44 5.27 -7.85
N VAL A 64 20.53 5.17 -8.62
CA VAL A 64 20.94 3.92 -9.27
C VAL A 64 22.00 3.23 -8.42
N ALA A 65 21.71 2.02 -7.96
CA ALA A 65 22.67 1.19 -7.23
C ALA A 65 23.52 0.35 -8.20
N GLY A 66 24.82 0.22 -7.94
CA GLY A 66 25.70 -0.70 -8.66
C GLY A 66 25.98 -0.31 -10.13
N ARG A 67 26.47 -1.29 -10.91
CA ARG A 67 26.87 -1.16 -12.33
C ARG A 67 26.59 -2.47 -13.08
N GLY A 68 26.55 -2.40 -14.40
CA GLY A 68 26.39 -3.57 -15.28
C GLY A 68 24.97 -3.67 -15.82
N ARG A 69 24.40 -4.87 -15.80
CA ARG A 69 23.05 -5.15 -16.32
C ARG A 69 22.02 -4.22 -15.68
N ARG A 70 21.15 -3.60 -16.49
CA ARG A 70 20.11 -2.68 -16.04
C ARG A 70 18.95 -3.46 -15.47
N ILE A 71 18.68 -3.25 -14.19
CA ILE A 71 17.54 -3.84 -13.50
C ILE A 71 16.59 -2.71 -13.10
N VAL A 72 15.33 -2.79 -13.53
CA VAL A 72 14.27 -1.89 -13.07
C VAL A 72 13.41 -2.65 -12.07
N VAL A 73 13.34 -2.17 -10.84
CA VAL A 73 12.43 -2.69 -9.82
C VAL A 73 11.20 -1.80 -9.77
N ILE A 74 10.02 -2.33 -10.08
CA ILE A 74 8.73 -1.68 -9.83
C ILE A 74 8.15 -2.32 -8.58
N GLY A 75 8.04 -1.58 -7.49
CA GLY A 75 7.56 -2.17 -6.24
C GLY A 75 6.89 -1.18 -5.30
N ASP A 76 6.73 -1.62 -4.05
CA ASP A 76 5.99 -0.89 -3.02
C ASP A 76 6.90 -0.27 -1.94
N SER A 77 6.39 -0.11 -0.72
CA SER A 77 7.12 0.44 0.42
C SER A 77 8.38 -0.36 0.76
N TRP A 78 8.42 -1.66 0.48
CA TRP A 78 9.61 -2.49 0.72
C TRP A 78 10.73 -2.18 -0.27
N SER A 79 10.37 -1.97 -1.53
CA SER A 79 11.33 -1.53 -2.55
C SER A 79 11.84 -0.11 -2.28
N VAL A 80 10.96 0.79 -1.82
CA VAL A 80 11.34 2.16 -1.40
C VAL A 80 12.27 2.13 -0.19
N GLY A 81 12.05 1.23 0.77
CA GLY A 81 12.78 1.19 2.04
C GLY A 81 12.07 1.97 3.16
N LEU A 82 10.73 2.04 3.14
CA LEU A 82 9.96 2.73 4.17
C LEU A 82 10.23 2.12 5.55
N GLY A 83 10.57 2.99 6.51
CA GLY A 83 10.91 2.59 7.88
C GLY A 83 12.41 2.35 8.10
N LEU A 84 13.24 2.42 7.07
CA LEU A 84 14.69 2.46 7.23
C LEU A 84 15.19 3.88 7.48
N GLU A 85 16.27 4.00 8.25
CA GLU A 85 17.03 5.26 8.38
C GLU A 85 17.66 5.68 7.04
N ARG A 86 18.03 4.68 6.24
CA ARG A 86 18.72 4.84 4.94
C ARG A 86 18.00 4.01 3.88
N PRO A 87 17.04 4.59 3.15
CA PRO A 87 16.22 3.88 2.16
C PRO A 87 17.03 3.20 1.05
N GLU A 88 18.23 3.70 0.74
CA GLU A 88 19.14 3.08 -0.22
C GLU A 88 19.64 1.70 0.21
N GLY A 89 19.53 1.38 1.51
CA GLY A 89 19.81 0.07 2.10
C GLY A 89 18.67 -0.94 1.96
N SER A 90 17.59 -0.60 1.26
CA SER A 90 16.47 -1.52 0.98
C SER A 90 16.87 -2.70 0.11
N TRP A 91 16.01 -3.71 0.02
CA TRP A 91 16.32 -5.00 -0.59
C TRP A 91 16.85 -4.94 -2.05
N PRO A 92 16.44 -3.98 -2.93
CA PRO A 92 16.99 -3.88 -4.28
C PRO A 92 18.50 -3.62 -4.31
N SER A 93 19.08 -3.06 -3.25
CA SER A 93 20.53 -2.85 -3.12
C SER A 93 21.34 -4.16 -3.12
N ARG A 94 20.67 -5.29 -2.90
CA ARG A 94 21.28 -6.63 -2.88
C ARG A 94 21.38 -7.26 -4.27
N LEU A 95 20.69 -6.70 -5.26
CA LEU A 95 20.73 -7.22 -6.63
C LEU A 95 22.04 -6.85 -7.33
N SER A 96 22.55 -7.75 -8.16
CA SER A 96 23.71 -7.49 -9.01
C SER A 96 23.28 -6.73 -10.27
N GLY A 97 23.86 -5.55 -10.50
CA GLY A 97 23.58 -4.76 -11.71
C GLY A 97 23.52 -3.26 -11.41
N ALA A 98 23.12 -2.50 -12.43
CA ALA A 98 22.68 -1.12 -12.32
C ALA A 98 21.18 -1.10 -12.01
N VAL A 99 20.83 -1.02 -10.74
CA VAL A 99 19.46 -1.16 -10.22
C VAL A 99 18.82 0.21 -10.05
N ARG A 100 17.70 0.45 -10.73
CA ARG A 100 16.83 1.61 -10.52
C ARG A 100 15.51 1.16 -9.95
N VAL A 101 15.01 1.89 -8.95
CA VAL A 101 13.80 1.52 -8.22
C VAL A 101 12.69 2.53 -8.51
N ALA A 102 11.67 2.10 -9.23
CA ALA A 102 10.38 2.77 -9.30
C ALA A 102 9.48 2.20 -8.19
N GLY A 103 9.70 2.64 -6.95
CA GLY A 103 8.90 2.21 -5.80
C GLY A 103 7.87 3.25 -5.40
N PHE A 104 6.69 2.85 -4.94
CA PHE A 104 5.74 3.77 -4.29
C PHE A 104 5.06 3.10 -3.10
N SER A 105 5.21 3.67 -1.91
CA SER A 105 4.67 3.11 -0.67
C SER A 105 3.15 2.97 -0.71
N GLY A 106 2.65 1.77 -0.38
CA GLY A 106 1.23 1.46 -0.43
C GLY A 106 0.68 1.15 -1.83
N SER A 107 1.50 1.17 -2.88
CA SER A 107 1.06 0.74 -4.22
C SER A 107 1.05 -0.78 -4.38
N GLY A 108 0.31 -1.26 -5.38
CA GLY A 108 0.16 -2.68 -5.67
C GLY A 108 -0.22 -2.91 -7.13
N PHE A 109 -0.71 -4.11 -7.41
CA PHE A 109 -1.20 -4.47 -8.74
C PHE A 109 -2.53 -3.77 -9.04
N SER A 110 -3.49 -3.82 -8.10
CA SER A 110 -4.78 -3.14 -8.21
C SER A 110 -4.60 -1.63 -8.31
N ALA A 111 -5.41 -0.99 -9.15
CA ALA A 111 -5.53 0.47 -9.21
C ALA A 111 -6.03 1.09 -7.88
N HIS A 112 -6.67 0.27 -7.03
CA HIS A 112 -7.23 0.68 -5.74
C HIS A 112 -6.39 0.22 -4.54
N ALA A 113 -5.20 -0.38 -4.77
CA ALA A 113 -4.30 -0.77 -3.68
C ALA A 113 -3.81 0.44 -2.86
N SER A 114 -3.72 1.63 -3.48
CA SER A 114 -3.32 2.88 -2.83
C SER A 114 -4.46 3.88 -2.79
N THR A 115 -4.47 4.69 -1.73
CA THR A 115 -5.36 5.86 -1.58
C THR A 115 -4.76 7.15 -2.15
N CYS A 116 -3.52 7.10 -2.67
CA CYS A 116 -2.79 8.26 -3.16
C CYS A 116 -3.01 8.59 -4.64
N GLY A 117 -4.08 8.06 -5.25
CA GLY A 117 -4.39 8.27 -6.67
C GLY A 117 -3.74 7.21 -7.58
N PRO A 118 -3.50 7.54 -8.87
CA PRO A 118 -3.04 6.59 -9.88
C PRO A 118 -1.54 6.29 -9.73
N VAL A 119 -1.21 5.45 -8.76
CA VAL A 119 0.17 5.07 -8.41
C VAL A 119 0.37 3.55 -8.44
N SER A 120 -0.53 2.81 -9.07
CA SER A 120 -0.39 1.36 -9.25
C SER A 120 0.88 1.01 -10.02
N PHE A 121 1.25 -0.27 -10.00
CA PHE A 121 2.40 -0.73 -10.79
C PHE A 121 2.21 -0.43 -12.28
N ALA A 122 1.00 -0.59 -12.80
CA ALA A 122 0.67 -0.30 -14.19
C ALA A 122 0.82 1.20 -14.52
N ASP A 123 0.35 2.10 -13.63
CA ASP A 123 0.43 3.56 -13.84
C ASP A 123 1.88 4.04 -13.98
N ARG A 124 2.81 3.35 -13.31
CA ARG A 124 4.22 3.76 -13.23
C ARG A 124 5.13 3.05 -14.22
N ALA A 125 4.70 1.93 -14.80
CA ALA A 125 5.57 1.04 -15.60
C ALA A 125 6.24 1.73 -16.79
N THR A 126 5.48 2.45 -17.63
CA THR A 126 6.05 3.12 -18.81
C THR A 126 7.10 4.16 -18.43
N ALA A 127 6.85 4.95 -17.39
CA ALA A 127 7.83 5.92 -16.90
C ALA A 127 9.05 5.22 -16.29
N ALA A 128 8.83 4.14 -15.53
CA ALA A 128 9.89 3.32 -14.95
C ALA A 128 10.82 2.71 -16.02
N LEU A 129 10.33 2.42 -17.22
CA LEU A 129 11.16 1.87 -18.31
C LEU A 129 11.82 2.92 -19.21
N ARG A 130 11.62 4.22 -18.97
CA ARG A 130 12.37 5.27 -19.68
C ARG A 130 13.86 5.14 -19.34
N GLY A 131 14.66 4.68 -20.31
CA GLY A 131 16.07 4.31 -20.13
C GLY A 131 16.37 2.82 -20.33
N GLY A 132 15.32 2.01 -20.54
CA GLY A 132 15.37 0.57 -20.80
C GLY A 132 15.69 -0.27 -19.57
N ALA A 133 15.44 -1.57 -19.68
CA ALA A 133 15.79 -2.58 -18.69
C ALA A 133 16.31 -3.81 -19.43
N ASP A 134 17.22 -4.55 -18.81
CA ASP A 134 17.58 -5.90 -19.25
C ASP A 134 16.81 -6.95 -18.43
N LEU A 135 16.32 -6.56 -17.24
CA LEU A 135 15.42 -7.31 -16.38
C LEU A 135 14.49 -6.33 -15.64
N VAL A 136 13.20 -6.61 -15.66
CA VAL A 136 12.19 -5.92 -14.85
C VAL A 136 11.80 -6.83 -13.69
N VAL A 137 11.92 -6.33 -12.46
CA VAL A 137 11.48 -7.03 -11.25
C VAL A 137 10.26 -6.31 -10.69
N ILE A 138 9.13 -7.02 -10.59
CA ILE A 138 7.91 -6.51 -9.97
C ILE A 138 7.81 -7.11 -8.57
N GLU A 139 7.81 -6.29 -7.53
CA GLU A 139 7.72 -6.76 -6.14
C GLU A 139 6.47 -6.19 -5.48
N GLY A 140 5.59 -7.07 -4.98
CA GLY A 140 4.42 -6.61 -4.25
C GLY A 140 3.31 -7.66 -4.12
N GLY A 141 2.10 -7.18 -3.86
CA GLY A 141 0.92 -7.99 -3.52
C GLY A 141 0.48 -7.84 -2.07
N LEU A 142 1.32 -7.29 -1.19
CA LEU A 142 0.93 -7.03 0.21
C LEU A 142 -0.12 -5.93 0.33
N ASN A 143 -0.10 -4.92 -0.53
CA ASN A 143 -1.12 -3.86 -0.59
C ASN A 143 -2.41 -4.31 -1.29
N ASP A 144 -2.42 -5.50 -1.88
CA ASP A 144 -3.54 -6.05 -2.62
C ASP A 144 -4.40 -7.02 -1.79
N VAL A 145 -4.05 -7.28 -0.52
CA VAL A 145 -4.73 -8.29 0.32
C VAL A 145 -6.20 -8.02 0.58
N ASP A 146 -6.61 -6.75 0.53
CA ASP A 146 -8.00 -6.31 0.69
C ASP A 146 -8.72 -6.10 -0.65
N GLN A 147 -8.01 -6.32 -1.76
CA GLN A 147 -8.53 -6.16 -3.12
C GLN A 147 -9.12 -7.47 -3.62
N THR A 148 -10.14 -7.37 -4.47
CA THR A 148 -10.74 -8.53 -5.12
C THR A 148 -9.79 -9.14 -6.16
N ASP A 149 -9.95 -10.44 -6.43
CA ASP A 149 -9.18 -11.12 -7.48
C ASP A 149 -9.35 -10.43 -8.84
N ALA A 150 -10.54 -9.88 -9.12
CA ALA A 150 -10.83 -9.18 -10.37
C ALA A 150 -10.04 -7.87 -10.51
N GLU A 151 -9.93 -7.08 -9.42
CA GLU A 151 -9.16 -5.83 -9.41
C GLU A 151 -7.66 -6.10 -9.57
N ILE A 152 -7.14 -7.11 -8.86
CA ILE A 152 -5.74 -7.54 -8.98
C ILE A 152 -5.47 -8.02 -10.42
N GLN A 153 -6.35 -8.85 -10.98
CA GLN A 153 -6.20 -9.34 -12.35
C GLN A 153 -6.25 -8.20 -13.38
N ALA A 154 -7.18 -7.26 -13.24
CA ALA A 154 -7.27 -6.11 -14.15
C ALA A 154 -5.99 -5.27 -14.13
N GLY A 155 -5.48 -4.98 -12.92
CA GLY A 155 -4.22 -4.29 -12.71
C GLY A 155 -3.02 -5.03 -13.29
N PHE A 156 -2.91 -6.33 -13.04
CA PHE A 156 -1.86 -7.19 -13.60
C PHE A 156 -1.88 -7.21 -15.13
N VAL A 157 -3.05 -7.33 -15.75
CA VAL A 157 -3.20 -7.31 -17.22
C VAL A 157 -2.82 -5.94 -17.80
N SER A 158 -3.11 -4.86 -17.09
CA SER A 158 -2.67 -3.51 -17.48
C SER A 158 -1.14 -3.37 -17.41
N LEU A 159 -0.55 -3.85 -16.30
CA LEU A 159 0.89 -3.88 -16.13
C LEU A 159 1.56 -4.74 -17.21
N ALA A 160 1.07 -5.95 -17.45
CA ALA A 160 1.66 -6.87 -18.42
C ALA A 160 1.70 -6.28 -19.84
N ARG A 161 0.66 -5.55 -20.25
CA ARG A 161 0.65 -4.79 -21.53
C ARG A 161 1.74 -3.72 -21.58
N SER A 162 2.04 -3.08 -20.46
CA SER A 162 3.08 -2.06 -20.37
C SER A 162 4.50 -2.65 -20.36
N LEU A 163 4.63 -3.96 -20.17
CA LEU A 163 5.90 -4.71 -20.10
C LEU A 163 6.06 -5.69 -21.28
N GLU A 164 5.29 -5.51 -22.36
CA GLU A 164 5.36 -6.40 -23.52
C GLU A 164 6.77 -6.39 -24.14
N GLY A 165 7.34 -7.58 -24.33
CA GLY A 165 8.70 -7.77 -24.85
C GLY A 165 9.81 -7.68 -23.78
N GLU A 166 9.49 -7.26 -22.55
CA GLU A 166 10.46 -7.19 -21.46
C GLU A 166 10.70 -8.56 -20.81
N ARG A 167 11.90 -8.76 -20.26
CA ARG A 167 12.16 -9.90 -19.37
C ARG A 167 11.66 -9.56 -17.98
N VAL A 168 10.62 -10.23 -17.51
CA VAL A 168 9.95 -9.91 -16.24
C VAL A 168 10.07 -11.03 -15.22
N LEU A 169 10.44 -10.66 -13.99
CA LEU A 169 10.31 -11.47 -12.78
C LEU A 169 9.31 -10.81 -11.84
N VAL A 170 8.23 -11.51 -11.51
CA VAL A 170 7.30 -11.12 -10.45
C VAL A 170 7.73 -11.81 -9.15
N VAL A 171 8.09 -11.02 -8.15
CA VAL A 171 8.35 -11.44 -6.78
C VAL A 171 7.06 -11.28 -5.98
N GLY A 172 6.47 -12.42 -5.60
CA GLY A 172 5.23 -12.46 -4.84
C GLY A 172 5.38 -11.88 -3.43
N PRO A 173 4.25 -11.68 -2.71
CA PRO A 173 4.26 -11.12 -1.37
C PRO A 173 4.79 -12.13 -0.34
N ALA A 174 5.76 -11.71 0.47
CA ALA A 174 6.14 -12.46 1.66
C ALA A 174 5.10 -12.24 2.77
N SER A 175 4.97 -13.20 3.69
CA SER A 175 3.93 -13.16 4.73
C SER A 175 4.26 -12.17 5.85
N ALA A 176 3.89 -10.91 5.67
CA ALA A 176 3.95 -9.90 6.72
C ALA A 176 2.88 -10.15 7.79
N PRO A 177 3.21 -10.18 9.10
CA PRO A 177 2.24 -10.59 10.12
C PRO A 177 0.98 -9.72 10.17
N ALA A 178 1.05 -8.42 9.87
CA ALA A 178 -0.11 -7.53 9.83
C ALA A 178 -1.13 -7.87 8.73
N ARG A 179 -0.72 -8.62 7.70
CA ARG A 179 -1.55 -8.94 6.51
C ARG A 179 -1.57 -10.41 6.13
N GLY A 180 -0.92 -11.26 6.92
CA GLY A 180 -0.57 -12.64 6.54
C GLY A 180 -1.74 -13.55 6.20
N ALA A 181 -2.94 -13.31 6.75
CA ALA A 181 -4.11 -14.17 6.55
C ALA A 181 -4.54 -14.27 5.08
N ALA A 182 -4.41 -13.19 4.31
CA ALA A 182 -4.84 -13.13 2.91
C ALA A 182 -3.69 -13.26 1.90
N VAL A 183 -2.43 -13.30 2.36
CA VAL A 183 -1.24 -13.38 1.50
C VAL A 183 -1.27 -14.61 0.59
N SER A 184 -1.67 -15.78 1.12
CA SER A 184 -1.72 -17.03 0.34
C SER A 184 -2.68 -16.95 -0.86
N ARG A 185 -3.79 -16.21 -0.73
CA ARG A 185 -4.74 -15.98 -1.83
C ARG A 185 -4.07 -15.15 -2.93
N VAL A 186 -3.47 -14.03 -2.55
CA VAL A 186 -2.83 -13.10 -3.51
C VAL A 186 -1.64 -13.77 -4.18
N ASP A 187 -0.76 -14.47 -3.45
CA ASP A 187 0.37 -15.21 -4.03
C ASP A 187 -0.09 -16.25 -5.06
N ALA A 188 -1.12 -17.03 -4.75
CA ALA A 188 -1.64 -18.03 -5.67
C ALA A 188 -2.24 -17.40 -6.94
N LEU A 189 -2.89 -16.24 -6.83
CA LEU A 189 -3.43 -15.49 -7.95
C LEU A 189 -2.29 -14.94 -8.84
N LEU A 190 -1.31 -14.25 -8.24
CA LEU A 190 -0.19 -13.66 -8.97
C LEU A 190 0.66 -14.73 -9.67
N ALA A 191 0.87 -15.89 -9.05
CA ALA A 191 1.56 -17.01 -9.68
C ALA A 191 0.84 -17.48 -10.97
N LYS A 192 -0.49 -17.61 -10.92
CA LYS A 192 -1.30 -17.99 -12.10
C LYS A 192 -1.24 -16.94 -13.20
N LEU A 193 -1.32 -15.66 -12.83
CA LEU A 193 -1.28 -14.55 -13.78
C LEU A 193 0.09 -14.42 -14.44
N ALA A 194 1.18 -14.56 -13.67
CA ALA A 194 2.53 -14.55 -14.21
C ALA A 194 2.73 -15.64 -15.28
N VAL A 195 2.30 -16.88 -15.00
CA VAL A 195 2.36 -17.98 -15.99
C VAL A 195 1.56 -17.65 -17.26
N ARG A 196 0.35 -17.09 -17.12
CA ARG A 196 -0.50 -16.72 -18.26
C ARG A 196 0.14 -15.66 -19.15
N HIS A 197 0.94 -14.77 -18.58
CA HIS A 197 1.62 -13.68 -19.28
C HIS A 197 3.09 -13.97 -19.59
N HIS A 198 3.54 -15.23 -19.44
CA HIS A 198 4.92 -15.65 -19.67
C HIS A 198 5.97 -14.91 -18.82
N PHE A 199 5.58 -14.44 -17.64
CA PHE A 199 6.49 -13.86 -16.66
C PHE A 199 7.03 -14.95 -15.74
N SER A 200 8.29 -14.78 -15.32
CA SER A 200 8.83 -15.62 -14.24
C SER A 200 8.16 -15.22 -12.93
N TYR A 201 7.87 -16.20 -12.07
CA TYR A 201 7.30 -15.96 -10.74
C TYR A 201 8.21 -16.51 -9.65
N LEU A 202 8.47 -15.69 -8.63
CA LEU A 202 9.18 -16.09 -7.42
C LEU A 202 8.21 -16.03 -6.24
N ARG A 203 7.84 -17.20 -5.72
CA ARG A 203 7.12 -17.33 -4.46
C ARG A 203 8.04 -16.99 -3.28
N THR A 204 7.53 -16.16 -2.39
CA THR A 204 8.20 -15.75 -1.14
C THR A 204 7.35 -16.03 0.09
N THR A 205 6.14 -16.58 -0.10
CA THR A 205 5.32 -17.10 0.99
C THR A 205 6.05 -18.25 1.69
N GLY A 206 6.27 -18.10 2.99
CA GLY A 206 7.06 -19.03 3.80
C GLY A 206 8.46 -18.54 4.21
N LEU A 207 8.92 -17.40 3.69
CA LEU A 207 10.11 -16.75 4.23
C LEU A 207 9.85 -16.25 5.65
N ALA A 208 10.73 -16.61 6.58
CA ALA A 208 10.77 -16.04 7.92
C ALA A 208 11.64 -14.78 7.90
N LEU A 209 11.00 -13.61 7.89
CA LEU A 209 11.67 -12.32 7.81
C LEU A 209 11.45 -11.51 9.11
N PRO A 210 12.44 -10.72 9.56
CA PRO A 210 12.27 -9.79 10.66
C PRO A 210 11.55 -8.51 10.19
N TYR A 211 10.50 -8.15 10.92
CA TYR A 211 9.66 -6.97 10.68
C TYR A 211 9.86 -5.90 11.75
N LEU A 212 9.57 -4.65 11.40
CA LEU A 212 9.42 -3.55 12.34
C LEU A 212 8.20 -3.78 13.25
N ASP A 213 8.04 -2.92 14.26
CA ASP A 213 6.97 -3.01 15.26
C ASP A 213 5.56 -2.89 14.66
N ASP A 214 5.43 -2.28 13.48
CA ASP A 214 4.17 -2.23 12.72
C ASP A 214 3.78 -3.60 12.12
N ARG A 215 4.67 -4.59 12.21
CA ARG A 215 4.50 -5.95 11.73
C ARG A 215 4.18 -6.03 10.24
N LEU A 216 4.55 -5.02 9.48
CA LEU A 216 4.29 -4.89 8.05
C LEU A 216 5.57 -4.61 7.27
N HIS A 217 6.38 -3.66 7.73
CA HIS A 217 7.61 -3.25 7.05
C HIS A 217 8.80 -4.04 7.58
N LEU A 218 9.77 -4.33 6.70
CA LEU A 218 10.96 -5.09 7.06
C LEU A 218 11.92 -4.25 7.89
N THR A 219 12.62 -4.89 8.83
CA THR A 219 13.82 -4.28 9.42
C THR A 219 14.95 -4.23 8.39
N GLN A 220 16.05 -3.53 8.70
CA GLN A 220 17.27 -3.58 7.88
C GLN A 220 17.76 -5.01 7.62
N ALA A 221 17.71 -5.88 8.64
CA ALA A 221 18.07 -7.29 8.50
C ALA A 221 17.06 -8.04 7.60
N GLY A 222 15.79 -7.64 7.64
CA GLY A 222 14.74 -8.24 6.80
C GLY A 222 14.93 -7.88 5.33
N HIS A 223 15.27 -6.63 5.03
CA HIS A 223 15.64 -6.22 3.68
C HIS A 223 16.88 -6.96 3.15
N GLN A 224 17.88 -7.19 4.00
CA GLN A 224 19.06 -7.98 3.62
C GLN A 224 18.68 -9.43 3.30
N GLN A 225 17.95 -10.10 4.20
CA GLN A 225 17.53 -11.49 4.00
C GLN A 225 16.65 -11.66 2.76
N PHE A 226 15.67 -10.79 2.59
CA PHE A 226 14.78 -10.81 1.43
C PHE A 226 15.55 -10.54 0.14
N GLY A 227 16.40 -9.50 0.12
CA GLY A 227 17.18 -9.15 -1.05
C GLY A 227 18.20 -10.21 -1.44
N ASP A 228 18.89 -10.83 -0.47
CA ASP A 228 19.83 -11.93 -0.71
C ASP A 228 19.11 -13.15 -1.28
N PHE A 229 17.91 -13.46 -0.77
CA PHE A 229 17.08 -14.52 -1.34
C PHE A 229 16.71 -14.21 -2.80
N VAL A 230 16.18 -13.03 -3.09
CA VAL A 230 15.79 -12.65 -4.47
C VAL A 230 17.00 -12.64 -5.41
N ALA A 231 18.14 -12.11 -4.97
CA ALA A 231 19.38 -12.08 -5.74
C ALA A 231 19.88 -13.50 -6.09
N ALA A 232 19.89 -14.41 -5.11
CA ALA A 232 20.25 -15.81 -5.33
C ALA A 232 19.30 -16.49 -6.33
N GLN A 233 18.01 -16.18 -6.24
CA GLN A 233 16.96 -16.70 -7.12
C GLN A 233 17.09 -16.18 -8.57
N ILE A 234 17.49 -14.92 -8.77
CA ILE A 234 17.81 -14.38 -10.10
C ILE A 234 19.05 -15.07 -10.68
N ALA A 235 20.12 -15.18 -9.90
CA ALA A 235 21.36 -15.81 -10.33
C ALA A 235 21.17 -17.29 -10.71
N ALA A 236 20.43 -18.06 -9.91
CA ALA A 236 20.18 -19.48 -10.15
C ALA A 236 19.35 -19.75 -11.43
N ARG A 237 18.54 -18.78 -11.86
CA ARG A 237 17.72 -18.90 -13.08
C ARG A 237 18.40 -18.30 -14.31
N ALA A 238 19.59 -17.74 -14.16
CA ALA A 238 20.27 -16.95 -15.19
C ALA A 238 19.37 -15.89 -15.86
N LEU A 239 18.39 -15.38 -15.09
CA LEU A 239 17.52 -14.27 -15.49
C LEU A 239 18.37 -13.02 -15.62
#